data_AF-A0A1L8I8P0-F1
#
_entry.id   AF-A0A1L8I8P0-F1
#
_cell.length_a   1.000
_cell.length_b   1.000
_cell.length_c   1.000
_cell.angle_alpha   90.00
_cell.angle_beta   90.00
_cell.angle_gamma   90.00
#
_symmetry.space_group_name_H-M   'P 1'
#
loop_
_entity.id
_entity.type
_entity.pdbx_description
1 polymer ?
#
loop_
_entity_poly.entity_id
_entity_poly.type
_entity_poly.pdbx_seq_one_letter_code
_entity_poly.pdbx_strand_id
1 'polypeptide(L)'
;MSTLFLRFGELPDGNKAKLLIKHLKGIGGSGAVGFGPNRVESVPDAVAKALEMHINGYSPEDEGTAGMNELTVTRAADSDASYRYDLQFWLNDDSDANDRTEDLDLCPACGAASLINEEGCKHCISCGYNRCG
;
A
#
# COMPACT_ATOMS: atom_id res chain seq x y z
N MET A 1 9.88 28.01 -2.43
CA MET A 1 9.23 29.18 -1.81
C MET A 1 8.05 28.70 -0.97
N SER A 2 8.30 28.23 0.24
CA SER A 2 7.26 27.57 1.05
C SER A 2 7.48 27.88 2.53
N THR A 3 7.49 29.16 2.94
CA THR A 3 7.73 29.48 4.37
C THR A 3 7.04 30.74 4.91
N LEU A 4 6.25 31.49 4.14
CA LEU A 4 5.59 32.70 4.67
C LEU A 4 4.17 32.43 5.21
N PHE A 5 3.39 31.59 4.52
CA PHE A 5 1.95 31.44 4.79
C PHE A 5 1.63 30.80 6.15
N LEU A 6 2.38 29.77 6.56
CA LEU A 6 2.15 29.11 7.86
C LEU A 6 2.69 29.91 9.05
N ARG A 7 3.76 30.67 8.81
CA ARG A 7 4.46 31.44 9.84
C ARG A 7 3.76 32.77 10.14
N PHE A 8 3.20 33.43 9.12
CA PHE A 8 2.63 34.79 9.24
C PHE A 8 1.17 34.92 8.77
N GLY A 9 0.55 33.86 8.26
CA GLY A 9 -0.87 33.89 7.93
C GLY A 9 -1.73 33.85 9.20
N GLU A 10 -2.36 34.96 9.53
CA GLU A 10 -3.51 35.01 10.43
C GLU A 10 -4.70 34.43 9.64
N LEU A 11 -5.10 33.19 9.97
CA LEU A 11 -6.29 32.60 9.35
C LEU A 11 -7.54 33.05 10.13
N PRO A 12 -8.64 33.39 9.43
CA PRO A 12 -9.91 33.76 10.07
C PRO A 12 -10.46 32.67 11.00
N ASP A 13 -10.12 31.40 10.76
CA ASP A 13 -10.67 30.25 11.51
C ASP A 13 -9.70 29.70 12.57
N GLY A 14 -8.50 30.28 12.71
CA GLY A 14 -7.43 29.84 13.63
C GLY A 14 -6.82 28.46 13.35
N ASN A 15 -7.46 27.64 12.49
CA ASN A 15 -7.14 26.23 12.32
C ASN A 15 -6.14 25.97 11.18
N LYS A 16 -4.89 26.37 11.40
CA LYS A 16 -3.74 26.14 10.49
C LYS A 16 -3.60 24.67 10.05
N ALA A 17 -3.89 23.74 10.95
CA ALA A 17 -3.73 22.31 10.69
C ALA A 17 -4.72 21.78 9.64
N LYS A 18 -5.97 22.25 9.63
CA LYS A 18 -6.96 21.88 8.59
C LYS A 18 -6.54 22.36 7.20
N LEU A 19 -5.95 23.56 7.13
CA LEU A 19 -5.44 24.10 5.88
C LEU A 19 -4.22 23.28 5.38
N LEU A 20 -3.32 22.91 6.28
CA LEU A 20 -2.20 22.02 5.98
C LEU A 20 -2.67 20.69 5.42
N ILE A 21 -3.64 20.03 6.08
CA ILE A 21 -4.21 18.77 5.60
C ILE A 21 -4.75 18.94 4.18
N LYS A 22 -5.54 19.99 3.92
CA LYS A 22 -6.11 20.25 2.60
C LYS A 22 -5.04 20.43 1.51
N HIS A 23 -3.90 21.04 1.83
CA HIS A 23 -2.83 21.25 0.85
C HIS A 23 -1.92 20.04 0.66
N LEU A 24 -1.73 19.23 1.70
CA LEU A 24 -0.83 18.07 1.66
C LEU A 24 -1.53 16.80 1.17
N LYS A 25 -2.83 16.65 1.43
CA LYS A 25 -3.64 15.50 1.03
C LYS A 25 -3.77 15.45 -0.49
N GLY A 26 -3.52 14.27 -1.06
CA GLY A 26 -3.59 14.05 -2.50
C GLY A 26 -2.39 14.59 -3.29
N ILE A 27 -1.34 15.10 -2.64
CA ILE A 27 -0.05 15.28 -3.31
C ILE A 27 0.52 13.89 -3.60
N GLY A 28 0.60 13.51 -4.87
CA GLY A 28 1.14 12.21 -5.30
C GLY A 28 2.66 12.21 -5.46
N GLY A 29 3.28 11.05 -5.22
CA GLY A 29 4.69 10.78 -5.47
C GLY A 29 4.91 9.74 -6.58
N SER A 30 6.15 9.26 -6.70
CA SER A 30 6.50 8.19 -7.64
C SER A 30 5.93 6.81 -7.28
N GLY A 31 5.33 6.67 -6.10
CA GLY A 31 4.83 5.41 -5.58
C GLY A 31 3.88 5.63 -4.41
N ALA A 32 2.92 4.71 -4.26
CA ALA A 32 2.04 4.67 -3.10
C ALA A 32 2.46 3.53 -2.18
N VAL A 33 2.25 3.71 -0.87
CA VAL A 33 2.62 2.74 0.17
C VAL A 33 1.38 2.41 1.01
N GLY A 34 1.25 1.15 1.40
CA GLY A 34 0.15 0.66 2.22
C GLY A 34 -1.08 0.23 1.42
N PHE A 35 -2.09 -0.27 2.13
CA PHE A 35 -3.30 -0.85 1.55
C PHE A 35 -4.56 -0.26 2.18
N GLY A 36 -5.68 -0.36 1.46
CA GLY A 36 -7.00 0.03 1.95
C GLY A 36 -7.11 1.52 2.29
N PRO A 37 -7.96 1.90 3.26
CA PRO A 37 -8.20 3.30 3.61
C PRO A 37 -6.96 3.99 4.17
N ASN A 38 -5.95 3.23 4.62
CA ASN A 38 -4.68 3.72 5.15
C ASN A 38 -3.55 3.87 4.11
N ARG A 39 -3.80 3.56 2.84
CA ARG A 39 -2.84 3.79 1.75
C ARG A 39 -2.49 5.28 1.59
N VAL A 40 -1.21 5.57 1.36
CA VAL A 40 -0.66 6.92 1.17
C VAL A 40 0.03 7.03 -0.19
N GLU A 41 -0.15 8.15 -0.89
CA GLU A 41 0.39 8.35 -2.24
C GLU A 41 1.80 8.98 -2.24
N SER A 42 2.22 9.54 -1.11
CA SER A 42 3.54 10.18 -0.94
C SER A 42 3.82 10.53 0.53
N VAL A 43 5.04 11.03 0.80
CA VAL A 43 5.41 11.58 2.11
C VAL A 43 4.49 12.72 2.57
N PRO A 44 4.22 13.79 1.79
CA PRO A 44 3.31 14.84 2.24
C PRO A 44 1.88 14.34 2.47
N ASP A 45 1.38 13.40 1.67
CA ASP A 45 0.07 12.80 1.87
C ASP A 45 -0.01 12.01 3.20
N ALA A 46 1.06 11.29 3.55
CA ALA A 46 1.16 10.61 4.84
C ALA A 46 1.13 11.60 6.03
N VAL A 47 1.79 12.74 5.91
CA VAL A 47 1.75 13.81 6.93
C VAL A 47 0.32 14.37 7.06
N ALA A 48 -0.38 14.59 5.95
CA ALA A 48 -1.77 15.06 5.96
C ALA A 48 -2.67 14.09 6.74
N LYS A 49 -2.54 12.80 6.45
CA LYS A 49 -3.31 11.73 7.10
C LYS A 49 -3.01 11.62 8.59
N ALA A 50 -1.74 11.71 8.97
CA ALA A 50 -1.33 11.72 10.38
C ALA A 50 -1.93 12.90 11.15
N LEU A 51 -1.96 14.09 10.54
CA LEU A 51 -2.59 15.27 11.14
C LEU A 51 -4.12 15.11 11.23
N GLU A 52 -4.76 14.52 10.22
CA GLU A 52 -6.20 14.24 10.22
C GLU A 52 -6.58 13.28 11.36
N MET A 53 -5.83 12.18 11.52
CA MET A 53 -5.99 11.24 12.64
C MET A 53 -5.79 11.91 14.00
N HIS A 54 -4.84 12.83 14.11
CA HIS A 54 -4.56 13.53 15.36
C HIS A 54 -5.66 14.52 15.75
N ILE A 55 -6.22 15.26 14.78
CA ILE A 55 -7.25 16.28 15.03
C ILE A 55 -8.62 15.66 15.30
N ASN A 56 -8.97 14.61 14.56
CA ASN A 56 -10.27 13.96 14.69
C ASN A 56 -10.37 13.07 15.94
N GLY A 57 -9.25 12.83 16.63
CA GLY A 57 -9.13 11.83 17.68
C GLY A 57 -8.92 10.45 17.04
N TYR A 58 -8.02 9.67 17.64
CA TYR A 58 -7.83 8.28 17.22
C TYR A 58 -9.02 7.45 17.72
N SER A 59 -10.07 7.37 16.91
CA SER A 59 -11.18 6.44 17.11
C SER A 59 -10.93 5.25 16.20
N PRO A 60 -10.49 4.09 16.70
CA PRO A 60 -10.19 2.90 15.89
C PRO A 60 -11.43 2.26 15.22
N GLU A 61 -12.57 2.94 15.26
CA GLU A 61 -13.89 2.46 14.84
C GLU A 61 -14.44 3.13 13.57
N ASP A 62 -13.75 4.15 13.01
CA ASP A 62 -14.07 4.77 11.72
C ASP A 62 -13.21 4.24 10.55
N GLU A 63 -12.38 3.22 10.81
CA GLU A 63 -11.78 2.44 9.73
C GLU A 63 -12.85 1.51 9.16
N GLY A 64 -13.45 1.93 8.05
CA GLY A 64 -14.36 1.12 7.28
C GLY A 64 -13.84 -0.31 7.20
N THR A 65 -14.69 -1.24 7.63
CA THR A 65 -14.55 -2.71 7.55
C THR A 65 -13.90 -3.12 6.22
N ALA A 66 -12.58 -3.09 6.16
CA ALA A 66 -11.81 -3.77 5.15
C ALA A 66 -11.91 -5.23 5.57
N GLY A 67 -12.90 -5.91 4.98
CA GLY A 67 -13.19 -7.30 5.25
C GLY A 67 -11.90 -8.11 5.24
N MET A 68 -11.46 -8.51 6.42
CA MET A 68 -10.64 -9.68 6.55
C MET A 68 -11.55 -10.83 6.13
N ASN A 69 -11.57 -11.15 4.84
CA ASN A 69 -12.01 -12.47 4.43
C ASN A 69 -10.96 -13.40 5.04
N GLU A 70 -11.30 -13.96 6.19
CA GLU A 70 -10.66 -15.13 6.75
C GLU A 70 -10.66 -16.16 5.62
N LEU A 71 -9.50 -16.36 5.01
CA LEU A 71 -9.31 -17.36 3.97
C LEU A 71 -9.37 -18.71 4.66
N THR A 72 -10.57 -19.19 4.97
CA THR A 72 -10.81 -20.55 5.41
C THR A 72 -10.48 -21.45 4.23
N VAL A 73 -9.23 -21.94 4.21
CA VAL A 73 -8.79 -23.02 3.33
C VAL A 73 -9.53 -24.27 3.76
N THR A 74 -10.73 -24.47 3.22
CA THR A 74 -11.40 -25.77 3.28
C THR A 74 -10.65 -26.68 2.31
N ARG A 75 -9.94 -27.65 2.87
CA ARG A 75 -9.22 -28.67 2.09
C ARG A 75 -10.25 -29.62 1.50
N ALA A 76 -10.84 -29.24 0.37
CA ALA A 76 -11.69 -30.12 -0.42
C ALA A 76 -10.81 -31.15 -1.12
N ALA A 77 -11.09 -32.42 -0.83
CA ALA A 77 -10.55 -33.55 -1.56
C ALA A 77 -11.15 -33.60 -2.99
N ASP A 78 -10.31 -34.06 -3.91
CA ASP A 78 -10.62 -34.71 -5.18
C ASP A 78 -10.72 -33.90 -6.49
N SER A 79 -9.67 -34.16 -7.30
CA SER A 79 -9.63 -34.47 -8.75
C SER A 79 -9.84 -33.38 -9.83
N ASP A 80 -8.70 -33.13 -10.50
CA ASP A 80 -8.51 -33.05 -11.95
C ASP A 80 -8.89 -31.78 -12.72
N ALA A 81 -7.91 -30.88 -12.89
CA ALA A 81 -7.49 -30.27 -14.17
C ALA A 81 -6.44 -29.15 -13.93
N SER A 82 -5.20 -29.47 -14.30
CA SER A 82 -4.10 -28.59 -14.77
C SER A 82 -4.23 -27.06 -14.55
N TYR A 83 -3.40 -26.49 -13.67
CA TYR A 83 -2.33 -25.49 -13.95
C TYR A 83 -1.42 -25.42 -12.71
N ARG A 84 -0.40 -26.28 -12.66
CA ARG A 84 0.66 -26.23 -11.66
C ARG A 84 1.74 -25.28 -12.20
N TYR A 85 1.82 -24.05 -11.69
CA TYR A 85 3.14 -23.43 -11.63
C TYR A 85 3.81 -23.98 -10.37
N ASP A 86 5.02 -24.52 -10.54
CA ASP A 86 5.80 -25.19 -9.50
C ASP A 86 5.97 -24.31 -8.26
N LEU A 87 5.24 -24.65 -7.20
CA LEU A 87 5.53 -24.19 -5.84
C LEU A 87 5.92 -25.40 -4.98
N GLN A 88 6.88 -26.19 -5.46
CA GLN A 88 7.35 -27.38 -4.76
C GLN A 88 8.88 -27.56 -4.89
N PHE A 89 9.65 -26.66 -4.27
CA PHE A 89 11.04 -26.86 -3.81
C PHE A 89 11.53 -25.54 -3.17
N TRP A 90 12.01 -25.39 -1.93
CA TRP A 90 12.62 -26.30 -0.94
C TRP A 90 12.31 -25.82 0.49
N LEU A 91 11.69 -26.66 1.31
CA LEU A 91 11.88 -26.62 2.77
C LEU A 91 12.90 -27.71 3.10
N ASN A 92 14.17 -27.46 2.80
CA ASN A 92 15.28 -28.25 3.33
C ASN A 92 16.30 -27.29 3.90
N ASP A 93 16.26 -27.23 5.24
CA ASP A 93 17.37 -27.05 6.16
C ASP A 93 18.71 -27.49 5.54
N ASP A 94 19.63 -26.55 5.30
CA ASP A 94 21.02 -26.56 5.77
C ASP A 94 21.80 -25.40 5.14
N SER A 95 22.53 -24.67 5.99
CA SER A 95 23.72 -23.83 5.76
C SER A 95 23.98 -23.21 4.36
N ASP A 96 24.14 -21.88 4.35
CA ASP A 96 24.84 -21.09 3.34
C ASP A 96 24.22 -21.06 1.92
N ALA A 97 23.09 -20.35 1.78
CA ALA A 97 22.57 -19.97 0.46
C ALA A 97 22.14 -18.50 0.44
N ASN A 98 22.92 -17.70 -0.30
CA ASN A 98 22.57 -16.39 -0.83
C ASN A 98 21.46 -16.59 -1.89
N ASP A 99 20.30 -17.04 -1.41
CA ASP A 99 19.20 -17.55 -2.21
C ASP A 99 18.33 -16.39 -2.66
N ARG A 100 18.28 -16.21 -3.98
CA ARG A 100 17.42 -15.24 -4.63
C ARG A 100 16.01 -15.79 -4.54
N THR A 101 15.35 -15.55 -3.41
CA THR A 101 13.89 -15.46 -3.42
C THR A 101 13.56 -14.49 -4.55
N GLU A 102 12.87 -14.97 -5.58
CA GLU A 102 12.26 -14.06 -6.54
C GLU A 102 11.24 -13.27 -5.74
N ASP A 103 11.67 -12.12 -5.24
CA ASP A 103 10.92 -11.21 -4.39
C ASP A 103 9.82 -10.56 -5.24
N LEU A 104 8.74 -11.31 -5.49
CA LEU A 104 7.54 -10.74 -6.10
C LEU A 104 6.97 -9.71 -5.13
N ASP A 105 7.05 -8.45 -5.54
CA ASP A 105 6.63 -7.29 -4.76
C ASP A 105 5.08 -7.24 -4.66
N LEU A 106 4.58 -6.57 -3.63
CA LEU A 106 3.13 -6.44 -3.42
C LEU A 106 2.54 -5.41 -4.37
N CYS A 107 1.47 -5.79 -5.09
CA CYS A 107 0.78 -4.87 -5.98
C CYS A 107 0.03 -3.78 -5.19
N PRO A 108 0.23 -2.48 -5.47
CA PRO A 108 -0.43 -1.40 -4.73
C PRO A 108 -1.93 -1.26 -5.04
N ALA A 109 -2.44 -1.95 -6.07
CA ALA A 109 -3.86 -1.91 -6.44
C ALA A 109 -4.68 -3.03 -5.77
N CYS A 110 -4.14 -4.26 -5.72
CA CYS A 110 -4.86 -5.42 -5.19
C CYS A 110 -4.20 -6.11 -3.98
N GLY A 111 -2.97 -5.73 -3.62
CA GLY A 111 -2.23 -6.33 -2.49
C GLY A 111 -1.66 -7.72 -2.74
N ALA A 112 -1.79 -8.30 -3.94
CA ALA A 112 -1.21 -9.59 -4.27
C ALA A 112 0.32 -9.49 -4.47
N ALA A 113 1.08 -10.47 -3.97
CA ALA A 113 2.50 -10.66 -4.26
C ALA A 113 2.68 -11.22 -5.67
N SER A 114 2.40 -10.38 -6.65
CA SER A 114 2.28 -10.76 -8.07
C SER A 114 2.73 -9.64 -8.99
N LEU A 115 3.57 -8.73 -8.49
CA LEU A 115 4.11 -7.61 -9.25
C LEU A 115 5.43 -8.03 -9.90
N ILE A 116 5.47 -7.97 -11.22
CA ILE A 116 6.61 -8.35 -12.07
C ILE A 116 7.16 -7.09 -12.75
N ASN A 117 8.48 -7.01 -12.91
CA ASN A 117 9.14 -5.93 -13.63
C ASN A 117 9.58 -6.42 -15.02
N GLU A 118 9.02 -5.84 -16.07
CA GLU A 118 9.38 -6.11 -17.47
C GLU A 118 9.58 -4.78 -18.20
N GLU A 119 10.68 -4.65 -18.95
CA GLU A 119 10.97 -3.48 -19.80
C GLU A 119 10.92 -2.12 -19.07
N GLY A 120 11.22 -2.10 -17.76
CA GLY A 120 11.17 -0.88 -16.93
C GLY A 120 9.77 -0.49 -16.43
N CYS A 121 8.75 -1.31 -16.70
CA CYS A 121 7.42 -1.17 -16.16
C CYS A 121 7.13 -2.25 -15.11
N LYS A 122 6.38 -1.89 -14.07
CA LYS A 122 5.82 -2.84 -13.11
C LYS A 122 4.43 -3.26 -13.59
N HIS A 123 4.16 -4.55 -13.71
CA HIS A 123 2.82 -5.06 -14.01
C HIS A 123 2.39 -6.14 -13.02
N CYS A 124 1.10 -6.19 -12.68
CA CYS A 124 0.55 -7.19 -11.79
C CYS A 124 -0.26 -8.22 -12.58
N ILE A 125 0.17 -9.48 -12.53
CA ILE A 125 -0.51 -10.58 -13.22
C ILE A 125 -1.86 -10.95 -12.58
N SER A 126 -2.12 -10.53 -11.33
CA SER A 126 -3.35 -10.86 -10.60
C SER A 126 -4.50 -9.88 -10.88
N CYS A 127 -4.23 -8.59 -11.13
CA CYS A 127 -5.27 -7.58 -11.32
C CYS A 127 -5.09 -6.68 -12.56
N GLY A 128 -4.02 -6.87 -13.33
CA GLY A 128 -3.73 -6.08 -14.52
C GLY A 128 -3.19 -4.66 -14.25
N TYR A 129 -2.81 -4.34 -13.00
CA TYR A 129 -2.15 -3.07 -12.68
C TYR A 129 -0.87 -2.93 -13.50
N ASN A 130 -0.65 -1.78 -14.14
CA ASN A 130 0.58 -1.47 -14.86
C ASN A 130 1.05 -0.04 -14.53
N ARG A 131 2.36 0.13 -14.34
CA ARG A 131 2.98 1.45 -14.19
C ARG A 131 4.37 1.45 -14.77
N CYS A 132 4.61 2.38 -15.68
CA CYS A 132 5.92 2.67 -16.25
C CYS A 132 6.44 3.98 -15.65
N GLY A 133 7.76 4.06 -15.43
CA GLY A 133 8.45 5.23 -14.88
C GLY A 133 9.25 5.97 -15.94
#